data_AF-A0A5E7UAK9-F1
#
_entry.id   AF-A0A5E7UAK9-F1
#
_cell.length_a   1.000
_cell.length_b   1.000
_cell.length_c   1.000
_cell.angle_alpha   90.00
_cell.angle_beta   90.00
_cell.angle_gamma   90.00
#
_symmetry.space_group_name_H-M   'P 1'
#
loop_
_entity.id
_entity.type
_entity.pdbx_description
1 polymer ?
#
loop_
_entity_poly.entity_id
_entity_poly.type
_entity_poly.pdbx_seq_one_letter_code
_entity_poly.pdbx_strand_id
1 'polypeptide(L)'
;MRQLELPTTVFYGDGTWEIINLNPGSIRGDILKNYPLGNPMHGFTLAIESDYLAQKQNLEHNLQIELNLAESRQPPLADSTPQAWLDRATNTVNELLFQKNTTLQQKLRDVQTSRQHAKLQATYDAMLLNEQISSLQSRQAQLYAEIARRQAEALAQQQAAEAARRVEEAQRHAAEQAHLAALAEAKRQEDERNRIAAEAEAKRIDDYKRAVAFVADANKYIFEKYGANLHQVVMDLQKDISGKKIRSYAEAMQTFETVRTNPNALLSPQDTRAVVDALNALDKATYMDSVNKLAKGFGVTGKIVQAHSVIEKTVIGFRDGNWKPLILELESIALGVGAGAAVATLLAVFSPGFAASAIGIVAVGVAIATIASLLNANNVEKINAFISDHLETALKDQR
;
A
#
# COMPACT_ATOMS: atom_id res chain seq x y z
N MET A 1 6.78 9.20 -80.17
CA MET A 1 5.92 8.01 -80.35
C MET A 1 4.56 8.51 -80.82
N ARG A 2 4.07 8.05 -81.99
CA ARG A 2 2.71 8.39 -82.45
C ARG A 2 1.73 7.71 -81.52
N GLN A 3 1.01 8.46 -80.68
CA GLN A 3 -0.15 7.92 -79.99
C GLN A 3 -1.15 7.53 -81.08
N LEU A 4 -1.46 6.25 -81.20
CA LEU A 4 -2.64 5.83 -81.94
C LEU A 4 -3.84 6.41 -81.20
N GLU A 5 -4.46 7.43 -81.78
CA GLU A 5 -5.68 8.02 -81.25
C GLU A 5 -6.78 6.95 -81.31
N LEU A 6 -7.17 6.50 -80.12
CA LEU A 6 -8.12 5.42 -79.97
C LEU A 6 -9.51 5.88 -80.46
N PRO A 7 -10.25 4.99 -81.13
CA PRO A 7 -11.67 5.22 -81.39
C PRO A 7 -12.40 5.56 -80.07
N THR A 8 -13.19 6.64 -80.06
CA THR A 8 -14.02 7.00 -78.89
C THR A 8 -15.42 6.45 -79.09
N THR A 9 -15.97 5.81 -78.06
CA THR A 9 -17.30 5.21 -78.09
C THR A 9 -18.36 6.22 -77.64
N VAL A 10 -19.38 6.44 -78.47
CA VAL A 10 -20.60 7.16 -78.12
C VAL A 10 -21.61 6.17 -77.56
N PHE A 11 -22.30 6.55 -76.49
CA PHE A 11 -23.45 5.81 -75.96
C PHE A 11 -24.69 6.70 -76.09
N TYR A 12 -25.71 6.19 -76.76
CA TYR A 12 -26.97 6.89 -76.97
C TYR A 12 -27.95 6.58 -75.82
N GLY A 13 -28.91 7.47 -75.60
CA GLY A 13 -29.91 7.34 -74.52
C GLY A 13 -30.86 6.15 -74.66
N ASP A 14 -30.80 5.43 -75.78
CA ASP A 14 -31.53 4.20 -76.09
C ASP A 14 -30.69 2.92 -75.83
N GLY A 15 -29.46 3.07 -75.32
CA GLY A 15 -28.54 1.95 -75.02
C GLY A 15 -27.70 1.47 -76.20
N THR A 16 -27.82 2.10 -77.38
CA THR A 16 -26.95 1.81 -78.52
C THR A 16 -25.59 2.48 -78.37
N TRP A 17 -24.56 1.93 -79.03
CA TRP A 17 -23.22 2.52 -79.03
C TRP A 17 -22.59 2.51 -80.41
N GLU A 18 -21.74 3.50 -80.69
CA GLU A 18 -21.01 3.61 -81.93
C GLU A 18 -19.56 4.02 -81.67
N ILE A 19 -18.64 3.49 -82.48
CA ILE A 19 -17.23 3.88 -82.46
C ILE A 19 -17.03 5.05 -83.43
N ILE A 20 -16.62 6.20 -82.90
CA ILE A 20 -16.24 7.38 -83.70
C ILE A 20 -14.71 7.44 -83.82
N ASN A 21 -14.26 7.48 -85.07
CA ASN A 21 -12.85 7.69 -85.39
C ASN A 21 -12.51 9.19 -85.28
N LEU A 22 -11.76 9.55 -84.24
CA LEU A 22 -11.29 10.92 -84.00
C LEU A 22 -9.92 11.17 -84.65
N ASN A 23 -9.66 10.70 -85.88
CA ASN A 23 -8.38 10.94 -86.56
C ASN A 23 -8.40 12.27 -87.36
N PRO A 24 -7.79 13.36 -86.85
CA PRO A 24 -7.77 14.64 -87.56
C PRO A 24 -6.90 14.59 -88.82
N GLY A 25 -5.99 13.63 -88.95
CA GLY A 25 -5.07 13.50 -90.09
C GLY A 25 -5.78 13.17 -91.39
N SER A 26 -6.80 12.30 -91.36
CA SER A 26 -7.60 11.99 -92.56
C SER A 26 -8.42 13.21 -93.01
N ILE A 27 -9.07 13.89 -92.06
CA ILE A 27 -9.90 15.08 -92.34
C ILE A 27 -9.03 16.22 -92.88
N ARG A 28 -7.85 16.47 -92.28
CA ARG A 28 -6.88 17.44 -92.79
C ARG A 28 -6.41 17.09 -94.20
N GLY A 29 -6.05 15.83 -94.44
CA GLY A 29 -5.63 15.38 -95.77
C GLY A 29 -6.69 15.62 -96.85
N ASP A 30 -7.96 15.37 -96.53
CA ASP A 30 -9.07 15.59 -97.47
C ASP A 30 -9.35 17.09 -97.70
N ILE A 31 -9.22 17.93 -96.68
CA ILE A 31 -9.31 19.40 -96.82
C ILE A 31 -8.17 19.91 -97.70
N LEU A 32 -6.92 19.53 -97.39
CA LEU A 32 -5.72 20.01 -98.08
C LEU A 32 -5.64 19.56 -99.54
N LYS A 33 -6.21 18.39 -99.90
CA LYS A 33 -6.33 17.95 -101.30
C LYS A 33 -7.29 18.81 -102.12
N ASN A 34 -8.30 19.40 -101.48
CA ASN A 34 -9.34 20.19 -102.14
C ASN A 34 -9.00 21.70 -102.24
N TYR A 35 -7.88 22.15 -101.64
CA TYR A 35 -7.46 23.56 -101.66
C TYR A 35 -5.93 23.69 -101.88
N PRO A 36 -5.46 24.41 -102.93
CA PRO A 36 -4.04 24.54 -103.24
C PRO A 36 -3.27 25.39 -102.21
N LEU A 37 -1.94 25.25 -102.17
CA LEU A 37 -1.03 26.04 -101.34
C LEU A 37 -1.22 27.55 -101.60
N GLY A 38 -1.31 28.35 -100.52
CA GLY A 38 -1.63 29.78 -100.57
C GLY A 38 -3.12 30.11 -100.40
N ASN A 39 -4.00 29.11 -100.35
CA ASN A 39 -5.41 29.29 -100.03
C ASN A 39 -5.62 29.57 -98.52
N PRO A 40 -6.46 30.56 -98.13
CA PRO A 40 -6.75 30.85 -96.72
C PRO A 40 -7.25 29.63 -95.92
N MET A 41 -7.88 28.66 -96.58
CA MET A 41 -8.36 27.41 -95.96
C MET A 41 -7.23 26.51 -95.43
N HIS A 42 -6.04 26.60 -96.02
CA HIS A 42 -4.84 25.93 -95.48
C HIS A 42 -4.40 26.58 -94.17
N GLY A 43 -4.44 27.92 -94.09
CA GLY A 43 -4.13 28.67 -92.86
C GLY A 43 -5.12 28.39 -91.74
N PHE A 44 -6.42 28.31 -92.04
CA PHE A 44 -7.45 27.97 -91.05
C PHE A 44 -7.25 26.58 -90.43
N THR A 45 -6.82 25.60 -91.23
CA THR A 45 -6.54 24.24 -90.75
C THR A 45 -5.40 24.21 -89.73
N LEU A 46 -4.34 24.98 -89.98
CA LEU A 46 -3.19 25.11 -89.07
C LEU A 46 -3.55 25.92 -87.81
N ALA A 47 -4.39 26.95 -87.93
CA ALA A 47 -4.86 27.73 -86.80
C ALA A 47 -5.68 26.88 -85.82
N ILE A 48 -6.59 26.02 -86.31
CA ILE A 48 -7.37 25.10 -85.47
C ILE A 48 -6.46 24.12 -84.70
N GLU A 49 -5.44 23.57 -85.37
CA GLU A 49 -4.48 22.68 -84.71
C GLU A 49 -3.62 23.42 -83.67
N SER A 50 -3.15 24.62 -83.99
CA SER A 50 -2.36 25.43 -83.07
C SER A 50 -3.16 25.81 -81.82
N ASP A 51 -4.44 26.15 -81.96
CA ASP A 51 -5.34 26.45 -80.85
C ASP A 51 -5.54 25.22 -79.95
N TYR A 52 -5.82 24.04 -80.54
CA TYR A 52 -5.90 22.78 -79.81
C TYR A 52 -4.61 22.49 -79.02
N LEU A 53 -3.43 22.65 -79.64
CA LEU A 53 -2.15 22.42 -78.97
C LEU A 53 -1.91 23.40 -77.81
N ALA A 54 -2.29 24.67 -77.97
CA ALA A 54 -2.18 25.67 -76.91
C ALA A 54 -3.14 25.38 -75.74
N GLN A 55 -4.37 24.96 -76.02
CA GLN A 55 -5.34 24.56 -74.99
C GLN A 55 -4.92 23.29 -74.26
N LYS A 56 -4.36 22.32 -74.99
CA LYS A 56 -3.80 21.09 -74.42
C LYS A 56 -2.60 21.36 -73.52
N GLN A 57 -1.69 22.23 -73.94
CA GLN A 57 -0.53 22.62 -73.11
C GLN A 57 -0.95 23.24 -71.78
N ASN A 58 -2.07 23.97 -71.75
CA ASN A 58 -2.59 24.65 -70.57
C ASN A 58 -3.76 23.92 -69.90
N LEU A 59 -3.95 22.63 -70.18
CA LEU A 59 -5.13 21.86 -69.78
C LEU A 59 -5.41 21.92 -68.27
N GLU A 60 -4.42 21.64 -67.43
CA GLU A 60 -4.58 21.64 -65.97
C GLU A 60 -4.87 23.04 -65.40
N HIS A 61 -4.24 24.07 -65.97
CA HIS A 61 -4.46 25.44 -65.55
C HIS A 61 -5.88 25.91 -65.89
N ASN A 62 -6.33 25.62 -67.12
CA ASN A 62 -7.68 25.95 -67.57
C ASN A 62 -8.74 25.21 -66.75
N LEU A 63 -8.53 23.92 -66.47
CA LEU A 63 -9.42 23.14 -65.60
C LEU A 63 -9.49 23.70 -64.18
N GLN A 64 -8.37 24.17 -63.63
CA GLN A 64 -8.38 24.78 -62.31
C GLN A 64 -9.19 26.08 -62.28
N ILE A 65 -9.10 26.90 -63.34
CA ILE A 65 -9.93 28.10 -63.47
C ILE A 65 -11.41 27.73 -63.54
N GLU A 66 -11.77 26.74 -64.35
CA GLU A 66 -13.16 26.27 -64.46
C GLU A 66 -13.70 25.74 -63.12
N LEU A 67 -12.90 25.01 -62.35
CA LEU A 67 -13.25 24.54 -61.01
C LEU A 67 -13.44 25.70 -60.04
N ASN A 68 -12.54 26.69 -60.03
CA ASN A 68 -12.67 27.88 -59.18
C ASN A 68 -13.93 28.68 -59.52
N LEU A 69 -14.26 28.79 -60.82
CA LEU A 69 -15.48 29.46 -61.28
C LEU A 69 -16.73 28.68 -60.86
N ALA A 70 -16.74 27.35 -61.00
CA ALA A 70 -17.85 26.52 -60.55
C ALA A 70 -18.05 26.61 -59.03
N GLU A 71 -16.95 26.61 -58.26
CA GLU A 71 -16.97 26.79 -56.81
C GLU A 71 -17.51 28.17 -56.39
N SER A 72 -17.14 29.24 -57.13
CA SER A 72 -17.60 30.61 -56.83
C SER A 72 -19.12 30.80 -56.96
N ARG A 73 -19.83 29.90 -57.65
CA ARG A 73 -21.29 29.92 -57.79
C ARG A 73 -22.01 29.31 -56.59
N GLN A 74 -21.28 28.61 -55.71
CA GLN A 74 -21.86 27.99 -54.52
C GLN A 74 -21.88 28.99 -53.35
N PRO A 75 -22.88 28.90 -52.45
CA PRO A 75 -22.92 29.74 -51.25
C PRO A 75 -21.67 29.52 -50.37
N PRO A 76 -21.27 30.47 -49.53
CA PRO A 76 -20.14 30.26 -48.62
C PRO A 76 -20.39 29.10 -47.65
N LEU A 77 -19.35 28.34 -47.28
CA LEU A 77 -19.46 27.32 -46.24
C LEU A 77 -19.75 27.99 -44.89
N ALA A 78 -20.77 27.51 -44.18
CA ALA A 78 -21.09 27.99 -42.84
C ALA A 78 -19.99 27.60 -41.83
N ASP A 79 -19.49 26.36 -41.93
CA ASP A 79 -18.37 25.85 -41.12
C ASP A 79 -17.27 25.30 -42.04
N SER A 80 -16.07 25.86 -41.94
CA SER A 80 -14.92 25.46 -42.77
C SER A 80 -14.23 24.21 -42.20
N THR A 81 -14.97 23.10 -42.15
CA THR A 81 -14.39 21.80 -41.77
C THR A 81 -13.72 21.15 -42.98
N PRO A 82 -12.65 20.36 -42.79
CA PRO A 82 -12.03 19.60 -43.88
C PRO A 82 -13.03 18.70 -44.64
N GLN A 83 -14.02 18.13 -43.94
CA GLN A 83 -15.07 17.32 -44.57
C GLN A 83 -15.99 18.16 -45.45
N ALA A 84 -16.46 19.31 -44.96
CA ALA A 84 -17.31 20.21 -45.74
C ALA A 84 -16.60 20.73 -47.00
N TRP A 85 -15.28 20.94 -46.92
CA TRP A 85 -14.46 21.29 -48.09
C TRP A 85 -14.33 20.11 -49.08
N LEU A 86 -14.06 18.90 -48.60
CA LEU A 86 -13.96 17.70 -49.46
C LEU A 86 -15.27 17.39 -50.17
N ASP A 87 -16.41 17.52 -49.49
CA ASP A 87 -17.73 17.30 -50.06
C ASP A 87 -18.03 18.35 -51.15
N ARG A 88 -17.70 19.62 -50.89
CA ARG A 88 -17.78 20.70 -51.88
C ARG A 88 -16.92 20.44 -53.10
N ALA A 89 -15.65 20.11 -52.90
CA ALA A 89 -14.71 19.83 -53.99
C ALA A 89 -15.21 18.65 -54.84
N THR A 90 -15.70 17.58 -54.20
CA THR A 90 -16.27 16.40 -54.87
C THR A 90 -17.49 16.77 -55.70
N ASN A 91 -18.42 17.54 -55.15
CA ASN A 91 -19.62 17.99 -55.87
C ASN A 91 -19.26 18.87 -57.08
N THR A 92 -18.29 19.77 -56.91
CA THR A 92 -17.82 20.67 -57.98
C THR A 92 -17.16 19.89 -59.12
N VAL A 93 -16.32 18.91 -58.79
CA VAL A 93 -15.69 18.02 -59.78
C VAL A 93 -16.74 17.16 -60.50
N ASN A 94 -17.73 16.63 -59.77
CA ASN A 94 -18.83 15.84 -60.35
C ASN A 94 -19.70 16.64 -61.31
N GLU A 95 -20.03 17.88 -60.94
CA GLU A 95 -20.78 18.79 -61.78
C GLU A 95 -20.03 19.09 -63.08
N LEU A 96 -18.73 19.43 -62.98
CA LEU A 96 -17.92 19.74 -64.15
C LEU A 96 -17.71 18.51 -65.05
N LEU A 97 -17.51 17.33 -64.45
CA LEU A 97 -17.49 16.05 -65.18
C LEU A 97 -18.78 15.81 -65.94
N PHE A 98 -19.94 16.04 -65.31
CA PHE A 98 -21.23 15.87 -65.97
C PHE A 98 -21.41 16.85 -67.14
N GLN A 99 -21.06 18.12 -66.94
CA GLN A 99 -21.11 19.15 -67.99
C GLN A 99 -20.20 18.82 -69.17
N LYS A 100 -18.95 18.43 -68.91
CA LYS A 100 -17.99 18.07 -69.97
C LYS A 100 -18.36 16.78 -70.69
N ASN A 101 -18.87 15.77 -69.99
CA ASN A 101 -19.40 14.56 -70.64
C ASN A 101 -20.59 14.89 -71.56
N THR A 102 -21.51 15.75 -71.12
CA THR A 102 -22.64 16.19 -71.94
C THR A 102 -22.16 16.93 -73.19
N THR A 103 -21.17 17.82 -73.03
CA THR A 103 -20.58 18.58 -74.14
C THR A 103 -19.83 17.66 -75.11
N LEU A 104 -19.11 16.66 -74.59
CA LEU A 104 -18.43 15.65 -75.41
C LEU A 104 -19.44 14.88 -76.27
N GLN A 105 -20.57 14.44 -75.71
CA GLN A 105 -21.62 13.77 -76.49
C GLN A 105 -22.18 14.66 -77.61
N GLN A 106 -22.32 15.96 -77.37
CA GLN A 106 -22.70 16.91 -78.41
C GLN A 106 -21.64 17.03 -79.51
N LYS A 107 -20.36 17.20 -79.14
CA LYS A 107 -19.26 17.33 -80.11
C LYS A 107 -19.05 16.07 -80.94
N LEU A 108 -19.25 14.89 -80.34
CA LEU A 108 -19.23 13.62 -81.04
C LEU A 108 -20.33 13.54 -82.12
N ARG A 109 -21.55 14.06 -81.85
CA ARG A 109 -22.59 14.21 -82.89
C ARG A 109 -22.21 15.23 -83.97
N ASP A 110 -21.56 16.32 -83.61
CA ASP A 110 -21.07 17.33 -84.58
C ASP A 110 -20.01 16.73 -85.51
N VAL A 111 -19.12 15.86 -85.01
CA VAL A 111 -18.14 15.11 -85.83
C VAL A 111 -18.81 14.22 -86.87
N GLN A 112 -19.95 13.61 -86.53
CA GLN A 112 -20.70 12.74 -87.44
C GLN A 112 -21.44 13.54 -88.54
N THR A 113 -22.04 14.67 -88.17
CA THR A 113 -22.94 15.43 -89.04
C THR A 113 -22.25 16.51 -89.88
N SER A 114 -21.11 17.03 -89.39
CA SER A 114 -20.37 18.12 -90.04
C SER A 114 -19.47 17.64 -91.18
N ARG A 115 -19.05 18.58 -92.04
CA ARG A 115 -18.08 18.35 -93.12
C ARG A 115 -16.89 19.29 -93.00
N GLN A 116 -15.77 18.91 -93.61
CA GLN A 116 -14.57 19.76 -93.76
C GLN A 116 -14.12 20.39 -92.42
N HIS A 117 -13.95 21.71 -92.37
CA HIS A 117 -13.38 22.42 -91.21
C HIS A 117 -14.21 22.31 -89.93
N ALA A 118 -15.55 22.33 -90.05
CA ALA A 118 -16.42 22.15 -88.89
C ALA A 118 -16.26 20.76 -88.27
N LYS A 119 -16.05 19.74 -89.12
CA LYS A 119 -15.73 18.38 -88.66
C LYS A 119 -14.35 18.31 -87.99
N LEU A 120 -13.36 19.01 -88.55
CA LEU A 120 -12.01 19.06 -87.98
C LEU A 120 -12.00 19.74 -86.60
N GLN A 121 -12.68 20.88 -86.46
CA GLN A 121 -12.80 21.59 -85.19
C GLN A 121 -13.53 20.74 -84.15
N ALA A 122 -14.66 20.12 -84.50
CA ALA A 122 -15.38 19.22 -83.58
C ALA A 122 -14.54 18.00 -83.16
N THR A 123 -13.64 17.53 -84.03
CA THR A 123 -12.72 16.42 -83.71
C THR A 123 -11.70 16.85 -82.65
N TYR A 124 -11.05 17.99 -82.82
CA TYR A 124 -10.11 18.52 -81.83
C TYR A 124 -10.79 18.91 -80.51
N ASP A 125 -11.99 19.50 -80.55
CA ASP A 125 -12.79 19.80 -79.37
C ASP A 125 -13.12 18.52 -78.57
N ALA A 126 -13.52 17.44 -79.26
CA ALA A 126 -13.82 16.16 -78.63
C ALA A 126 -12.57 15.51 -78.00
N MET A 127 -11.42 15.60 -78.67
CA MET A 127 -10.15 15.11 -78.13
C MET A 127 -9.74 15.88 -76.86
N LEU A 128 -9.87 17.20 -76.86
CA LEU A 128 -9.57 18.02 -75.68
C LEU A 128 -10.51 17.72 -74.51
N LEU A 129 -11.82 17.55 -74.78
CA LEU A 129 -12.80 17.17 -73.77
C LEU A 129 -12.49 15.80 -73.15
N ASN A 130 -12.05 14.82 -73.94
CA ASN A 130 -11.61 13.52 -73.43
C ASN A 130 -10.43 13.64 -72.45
N GLU A 131 -9.43 14.47 -72.77
CA GLU A 131 -8.28 14.71 -71.87
C GLU A 131 -8.72 15.43 -70.59
N GLN A 132 -9.62 16.40 -70.71
CA GLN A 132 -10.17 17.14 -69.57
C GLN A 132 -10.99 16.23 -68.64
N ILE A 133 -11.83 15.36 -69.19
CA ILE A 133 -12.61 14.38 -68.43
C ILE A 133 -11.68 13.41 -67.71
N SER A 134 -10.62 12.94 -68.37
CA SER A 134 -9.63 12.03 -67.76
C SER A 134 -8.92 12.68 -66.56
N SER A 135 -8.52 13.96 -66.68
CA SER A 135 -7.93 14.71 -65.57
C SER A 135 -8.90 14.87 -64.40
N LEU A 136 -10.15 15.25 -64.67
CA LEU A 136 -11.18 15.39 -63.64
C LEU A 136 -11.53 14.05 -62.96
N GLN A 137 -11.55 12.93 -63.71
CA GLN A 137 -11.71 11.58 -63.14
C GLN A 137 -10.56 11.22 -62.20
N SER A 138 -9.32 11.57 -62.55
CA SER A 138 -8.17 11.39 -61.65
C SER A 138 -8.33 12.22 -60.36
N ARG A 139 -8.78 13.48 -60.47
CA ARG A 139 -9.04 14.34 -59.30
C ARG A 139 -10.18 13.79 -58.43
N GLN A 140 -11.24 13.28 -59.05
CA GLN A 140 -12.36 12.61 -58.36
C GLN A 140 -11.87 11.40 -57.55
N ALA A 141 -11.04 10.54 -58.14
CA ALA A 141 -10.48 9.38 -57.46
C ALA A 141 -9.61 9.79 -56.25
N GLN A 142 -8.81 10.85 -56.38
CA GLN A 142 -8.02 11.40 -55.27
C GLN A 142 -8.90 11.93 -54.13
N LEU A 143 -9.98 12.65 -54.45
CA LEU A 143 -10.92 13.15 -53.43
C LEU A 143 -11.61 12.01 -52.68
N TYR A 144 -12.07 10.97 -53.37
CA TYR A 144 -12.65 9.80 -52.70
C TYR A 144 -11.66 9.03 -51.83
N ALA A 145 -10.41 8.91 -52.27
CA ALA A 145 -9.36 8.30 -51.46
C ALA A 145 -9.09 9.10 -50.17
N GLU A 146 -9.08 10.43 -50.25
CA GLU A 146 -8.89 11.28 -49.08
C GLU A 146 -10.09 11.20 -48.12
N ILE A 147 -11.33 11.18 -48.63
CA ILE A 147 -12.53 10.97 -47.80
C ILE A 147 -12.46 9.63 -47.05
N ALA A 148 -12.14 8.54 -47.76
CA ALA A 148 -12.03 7.21 -47.17
C ALA A 148 -10.94 7.15 -46.09
N ARG A 149 -9.79 7.78 -46.34
CA ARG A 149 -8.71 7.90 -45.36
C ARG A 149 -9.16 8.62 -44.10
N ARG A 150 -9.82 9.77 -44.23
CA ARG A 150 -10.31 10.57 -43.09
C ARG A 150 -11.34 9.82 -42.26
N GLN A 151 -12.25 9.09 -42.90
CA GLN A 151 -13.22 8.25 -42.20
C GLN A 151 -12.54 7.11 -41.43
N ALA A 152 -11.53 6.46 -42.01
CA ALA A 152 -10.77 5.41 -41.34
C ALA A 152 -9.98 5.96 -40.13
N GLU A 153 -9.34 7.12 -40.28
CA GLU A 153 -8.64 7.80 -39.18
C GLU A 153 -9.59 8.17 -38.03
N ALA A 154 -10.78 8.69 -38.34
CA ALA A 154 -11.79 9.03 -37.32
C ALA A 154 -12.29 7.78 -36.56
N LEU A 155 -12.56 6.68 -37.27
CA LEU A 155 -12.97 5.43 -36.64
C LEU A 155 -11.87 4.86 -35.74
N ALA A 156 -10.61 4.90 -36.19
CA ALA A 156 -9.46 4.45 -35.40
C ALA A 156 -9.28 5.30 -34.13
N GLN A 157 -9.45 6.62 -34.23
CA GLN A 157 -9.40 7.52 -33.07
C GLN A 157 -10.52 7.24 -32.08
N GLN A 158 -11.75 7.00 -32.56
CA GLN A 158 -12.87 6.64 -31.70
C GLN A 158 -12.60 5.34 -30.94
N GLN A 159 -12.15 4.30 -31.65
CA GLN A 159 -11.80 3.00 -31.04
C GLN A 159 -10.67 3.13 -30.02
N ALA A 160 -9.64 3.92 -30.33
CA ALA A 160 -8.55 4.20 -29.39
C ALA A 160 -9.04 4.94 -28.14
N ALA A 161 -9.93 5.93 -28.29
CA ALA A 161 -10.52 6.66 -27.18
C ALA A 161 -11.41 5.77 -26.29
N GLU A 162 -12.20 4.88 -26.89
CA GLU A 162 -13.01 3.90 -26.14
C GLU A 162 -12.16 2.85 -25.43
N ALA A 163 -11.08 2.39 -26.05
CA ALA A 163 -10.12 1.48 -25.43
C ALA A 163 -9.42 2.15 -24.23
N ALA A 164 -8.99 3.41 -24.39
CA ALA A 164 -8.38 4.19 -23.31
C ALA A 164 -9.33 4.36 -22.12
N ARG A 165 -10.61 4.69 -22.36
CA ARG A 165 -11.63 4.78 -21.31
C ARG A 165 -11.83 3.46 -20.56
N ARG A 166 -11.91 2.34 -21.30
CA ARG A 166 -12.04 1.00 -20.69
C ARG A 166 -10.84 0.65 -19.80
N VAL A 167 -9.63 1.01 -20.21
CA VAL A 167 -8.42 0.81 -19.40
C VAL A 167 -8.48 1.68 -18.13
N GLU A 168 -8.88 2.95 -18.24
CA GLU A 168 -9.01 3.84 -17.09
C GLU A 168 -10.07 3.36 -16.10
N GLU A 169 -11.25 2.93 -16.57
CA GLU A 169 -12.31 2.36 -15.73
C GLU A 169 -11.83 1.08 -15.03
N ALA A 170 -11.15 0.17 -15.75
CA ALA A 170 -10.59 -1.04 -15.15
C ALA A 170 -9.52 -0.72 -14.09
N GLN A 171 -8.68 0.29 -14.31
CA GLN A 171 -7.70 0.75 -13.33
C GLN A 171 -8.37 1.36 -12.09
N ARG A 172 -9.42 2.16 -12.26
CA ARG A 172 -10.20 2.73 -11.15
C ARG A 172 -10.84 1.63 -10.31
N HIS A 173 -11.48 0.65 -10.93
CA HIS A 173 -12.06 -0.49 -10.23
C HIS A 173 -11.01 -1.32 -9.48
N ALA A 174 -9.85 -1.58 -10.11
CA ALA A 174 -8.76 -2.30 -9.47
C ALA A 174 -8.19 -1.52 -8.26
N ALA A 175 -8.04 -0.21 -8.39
CA ALA A 175 -7.57 0.66 -7.31
C ALA A 175 -8.56 0.71 -6.13
N GLU A 176 -9.86 0.79 -6.42
CA GLU A 176 -10.91 0.76 -5.39
C GLU A 176 -10.95 -0.59 -4.65
N GLN A 177 -10.85 -1.70 -5.38
CA GLN A 177 -10.76 -3.03 -4.77
C GLN A 177 -9.50 -3.18 -3.90
N ALA A 178 -8.34 -2.70 -4.37
CA ALA A 178 -7.11 -2.71 -3.59
C ALA A 178 -7.23 -1.86 -2.32
N HIS A 179 -7.91 -0.71 -2.40
CA HIS A 179 -8.16 0.14 -1.24
C HIS A 179 -9.06 -0.54 -0.20
N LEU A 180 -10.16 -1.18 -0.64
CA LEU A 180 -11.05 -1.93 0.25
C LEU A 180 -10.33 -3.13 0.90
N ALA A 181 -9.50 -3.83 0.15
CA ALA A 181 -8.68 -4.93 0.69
C ALA A 181 -7.68 -4.44 1.75
N ALA A 182 -7.02 -3.31 1.50
CA ALA A 182 -6.09 -2.70 2.45
C ALA A 182 -6.80 -2.25 3.75
N LEU A 183 -8.00 -1.67 3.66
CA LEU A 183 -8.81 -1.32 4.83
C LEU A 183 -9.22 -2.56 5.64
N ALA A 184 -9.61 -3.65 4.98
CA ALA A 184 -9.95 -4.90 5.63
C ALA A 184 -8.73 -5.55 6.33
N GLU A 185 -7.54 -5.45 5.73
CA GLU A 185 -6.29 -5.89 6.35
C GLU A 185 -5.90 -5.05 7.57
N ALA A 186 -5.96 -3.72 7.45
CA ALA A 186 -5.68 -2.82 8.56
C ALA A 186 -6.58 -3.11 9.76
N LYS A 187 -7.88 -3.30 9.53
CA LYS A 187 -8.84 -3.66 10.59
C LYS A 187 -8.51 -5.00 11.25
N ARG A 188 -8.17 -6.03 10.47
CA ARG A 188 -7.75 -7.34 11.02
C ARG A 188 -6.49 -7.21 11.90
N GLN A 189 -5.53 -6.40 11.50
CA GLN A 189 -4.31 -6.16 12.28
C GLN A 189 -4.61 -5.41 13.59
N GLU A 190 -5.51 -4.44 13.55
CA GLU A 190 -5.95 -3.70 14.74
C GLU A 190 -6.70 -4.61 15.72
N ASP A 191 -7.66 -5.40 15.23
CA ASP A 191 -8.40 -6.37 16.03
C ASP A 191 -7.46 -7.39 16.70
N GLU A 192 -6.45 -7.89 15.97
CA GLU A 192 -5.47 -8.81 16.52
C GLU A 192 -4.57 -8.16 17.58
N ARG A 193 -4.13 -6.92 17.36
CA ARG A 193 -3.36 -6.16 18.36
C ARG A 193 -4.16 -5.94 19.63
N ASN A 194 -5.45 -5.61 19.50
CA ASN A 194 -6.34 -5.42 20.63
C ASN A 194 -6.57 -6.73 21.40
N ARG A 195 -6.71 -7.86 20.69
CA ARG A 195 -6.79 -9.19 21.30
C ARG A 195 -5.54 -9.53 22.11
N ILE A 196 -4.35 -9.36 21.52
CA ILE A 196 -3.07 -9.62 22.19
C ILE A 196 -2.90 -8.72 23.42
N ALA A 197 -3.26 -7.44 23.32
CA ALA A 197 -3.19 -6.50 24.45
C ALA A 197 -4.15 -6.91 25.58
N ALA A 198 -5.38 -7.31 25.25
CA ALA A 198 -6.36 -7.77 26.23
C ALA A 198 -5.93 -9.08 26.91
N GLU A 199 -5.38 -10.04 26.17
CA GLU A 199 -4.84 -11.29 26.73
C GLU A 199 -3.64 -11.01 27.65
N ALA A 200 -2.74 -10.11 27.26
CA ALA A 200 -1.60 -9.72 28.09
C ALA A 200 -2.06 -9.03 29.39
N GLU A 201 -3.06 -8.15 29.33
CA GLU A 201 -3.63 -7.51 30.50
C GLU A 201 -4.33 -8.52 31.42
N ALA A 202 -5.15 -9.42 30.86
CA ALA A 202 -5.81 -10.49 31.62
C ALA A 202 -4.78 -11.37 32.35
N LYS A 203 -3.68 -11.74 31.67
CA LYS A 203 -2.58 -12.50 32.28
C LYS A 203 -1.88 -11.71 33.40
N ARG A 204 -1.68 -10.40 33.23
CA ARG A 204 -1.12 -9.53 34.29
C ARG A 204 -2.04 -9.48 35.51
N ILE A 205 -3.35 -9.35 35.31
CA ILE A 205 -4.34 -9.35 36.39
C ILE A 205 -4.35 -10.70 37.11
N ASP A 206 -4.34 -11.81 36.37
CA ASP A 206 -4.30 -13.16 36.95
C ASP A 206 -3.02 -13.42 37.75
N ASP A 207 -1.85 -13.05 37.20
CA ASP A 207 -0.57 -13.12 37.91
C ASP A 207 -0.60 -12.30 39.21
N TYR A 208 -1.20 -11.11 39.18
CA TYR A 208 -1.35 -10.26 40.36
C TYR A 208 -2.30 -10.89 41.40
N LYS A 209 -3.45 -11.43 40.97
CA LYS A 209 -4.38 -12.15 41.86
C LYS A 209 -3.71 -13.34 42.54
N ARG A 210 -2.93 -14.13 41.79
CA ARG A 210 -2.16 -15.25 42.35
C ARG A 210 -1.10 -14.79 43.35
N ALA A 211 -0.42 -13.68 43.08
CA ALA A 211 0.53 -13.09 44.02
C ALA A 211 -0.13 -12.61 45.32
N VAL A 212 -1.28 -11.93 45.22
CA VAL A 212 -2.06 -11.50 46.39
C VAL A 212 -2.57 -12.70 47.20
N ALA A 213 -3.08 -13.73 46.53
CA ALA A 213 -3.50 -14.97 47.19
C ALA A 213 -2.34 -15.65 47.94
N PHE A 214 -1.15 -15.69 47.32
CA PHE A 214 0.05 -16.24 47.97
C PHE A 214 0.44 -15.49 49.25
N VAL A 215 0.36 -14.14 49.24
CA VAL A 215 0.58 -13.34 50.46
C VAL A 215 -0.49 -13.62 51.52
N ALA A 216 -1.76 -13.75 51.11
CA ALA A 216 -2.86 -14.08 52.02
C ALA A 216 -2.68 -15.48 52.67
N ASP A 217 -2.27 -16.49 51.88
CA ASP A 217 -1.98 -17.83 52.38
C ASP A 217 -0.79 -17.83 53.35
N ALA A 218 0.26 -17.07 53.05
CA ALA A 218 1.39 -16.89 53.97
C ALA A 218 0.95 -16.24 55.29
N ASN A 219 0.09 -15.21 55.23
CA ASN A 219 -0.46 -14.56 56.41
C ASN A 219 -1.32 -15.52 57.25
N LYS A 220 -2.15 -16.35 56.60
CA LYS A 220 -2.94 -17.39 57.25
C LYS A 220 -2.05 -18.42 57.94
N TYR A 221 -1.01 -18.90 57.25
CA TYR A 221 -0.05 -19.83 57.82
C TYR A 221 0.65 -19.26 59.06
N ILE A 222 1.07 -17.99 59.01
CA ILE A 222 1.69 -17.30 60.16
C ILE A 222 0.71 -17.26 61.34
N PHE A 223 -0.57 -16.94 61.11
CA PHE A 223 -1.59 -16.95 62.16
C PHE A 223 -1.77 -18.35 62.78
N GLU A 224 -1.92 -19.38 61.93
CA GLU A 224 -2.17 -20.76 62.38
C GLU A 224 -0.99 -21.38 63.14
N LYS A 225 0.25 -21.04 62.75
CA LYS A 225 1.46 -21.66 63.33
C LYS A 225 2.15 -20.83 64.40
N TYR A 226 2.00 -19.51 64.37
CA TYR A 226 2.74 -18.58 65.25
C TYR A 226 1.82 -17.67 66.07
N GLY A 227 0.49 -17.85 65.95
CA GLY A 227 -0.50 -17.16 66.76
C GLY A 227 -0.72 -15.69 66.41
N ALA A 228 -1.69 -15.09 67.11
CA ALA A 228 -2.19 -13.74 66.82
C ALA A 228 -1.13 -12.64 67.00
N ASN A 229 -0.21 -12.78 67.96
CA ASN A 229 0.80 -11.77 68.25
C ASN A 229 1.78 -11.58 67.08
N LEU A 230 2.31 -12.67 66.52
CA LEU A 230 3.25 -12.59 65.40
C LEU A 230 2.54 -12.24 64.09
N HIS A 231 1.32 -12.74 63.88
CA HIS A 231 0.49 -12.36 62.74
C HIS A 231 0.22 -10.85 62.72
N GLN A 232 -0.12 -10.24 63.88
CA GLN A 232 -0.33 -8.80 63.98
C GLN A 232 0.95 -8.00 63.65
N VAL A 233 2.11 -8.47 64.13
CA VAL A 233 3.40 -7.86 63.77
C VAL A 233 3.62 -7.90 62.26
N VAL A 234 3.37 -9.04 61.61
CA VAL A 234 3.51 -9.19 60.15
C VAL A 234 2.53 -8.29 59.40
N MET A 235 1.29 -8.15 59.89
CA MET A 235 0.30 -7.24 59.30
C MET A 235 0.71 -5.77 59.37
N ASP A 236 1.27 -5.35 60.50
CA ASP A 236 1.74 -3.97 60.65
C ASP A 236 3.00 -3.71 59.81
N LEU A 237 3.89 -4.70 59.69
CA LEU A 237 5.04 -4.62 58.79
C LEU A 237 4.61 -4.54 57.32
N GLN A 238 3.59 -5.28 56.89
CA GLN A 238 3.09 -5.23 55.51
C GLN A 238 2.52 -3.86 55.13
N LYS A 239 1.85 -3.16 56.06
CA LYS A 239 1.42 -1.76 55.85
C LYS A 239 2.62 -0.84 55.63
N ASP A 240 3.72 -1.09 56.35
CA ASP A 240 4.94 -0.29 56.29
C ASP A 240 5.80 -0.56 55.04
N ILE A 241 5.54 -1.64 54.28
CA ILE A 241 6.25 -1.93 53.02
C ILE A 241 5.85 -0.98 51.89
N SER A 242 4.58 -0.56 51.85
CA SER A 242 4.05 0.28 50.78
C SER A 242 4.44 1.76 50.99
N GLY A 243 5.36 2.26 50.16
CA GLY A 243 5.66 3.70 50.06
C GLY A 243 6.67 4.24 51.09
N LYS A 244 7.24 3.40 51.96
CA LYS A 244 8.32 3.80 52.89
C LYS A 244 9.69 3.33 52.40
N LYS A 245 10.71 4.14 52.71
CA LYS A 245 12.11 3.70 52.62
C LYS A 245 12.43 2.83 53.84
N ILE A 246 13.25 1.80 53.64
CA ILE A 246 13.82 1.06 54.76
C ILE A 246 14.73 1.97 55.60
N ARG A 247 14.93 1.61 56.86
CA ARG A 247 15.89 2.24 57.77
C ARG A 247 17.31 1.91 57.34
N SER A 248 18.26 2.78 57.70
CA SER A 248 19.67 2.54 57.38
C SER A 248 20.20 1.30 58.08
N TYR A 249 21.24 0.67 57.52
CA TYR A 249 21.92 -0.47 58.13
C TYR A 249 22.27 -0.24 59.61
N ALA A 250 22.75 0.95 59.98
CA ALA A 250 23.16 1.26 61.35
C ALA A 250 21.97 1.20 62.33
N GLU A 251 20.85 1.79 61.95
CA GLU A 251 19.62 1.81 62.74
C GLU A 251 18.95 0.44 62.82
N ALA A 252 18.92 -0.28 61.70
CA ALA A 252 18.39 -1.63 61.62
C ALA A 252 19.22 -2.58 62.48
N MET A 253 20.56 -2.55 62.37
CA MET A 253 21.43 -3.41 63.17
C MET A 253 21.28 -3.13 64.68
N GLN A 254 21.24 -1.86 65.10
CA GLN A 254 21.00 -1.53 66.51
C GLN A 254 19.70 -2.13 67.04
N THR A 255 18.65 -2.09 66.22
CA THR A 255 17.34 -2.65 66.55
C THR A 255 17.36 -4.18 66.58
N PHE A 256 18.00 -4.81 65.58
CA PHE A 256 18.12 -6.26 65.47
C PHE A 256 18.94 -6.87 66.62
N GLU A 257 20.00 -6.21 67.06
CA GLU A 257 20.84 -6.68 68.17
C GLU A 257 20.05 -6.86 69.47
N THR A 258 19.03 -6.03 69.73
CA THR A 258 18.17 -6.19 70.90
C THR A 258 17.35 -7.49 70.90
N VAL A 259 17.11 -8.07 69.72
CA VAL A 259 16.49 -9.39 69.57
C VAL A 259 17.55 -10.48 69.60
N ARG A 260 18.68 -10.28 68.91
CA ARG A 260 19.77 -11.26 68.83
C ARG A 260 20.38 -11.59 70.20
N THR A 261 20.55 -10.59 71.06
CA THR A 261 21.15 -10.78 72.39
C THR A 261 20.20 -11.41 73.41
N ASN A 262 18.93 -11.66 73.03
CA ASN A 262 18.02 -12.43 73.86
C ASN A 262 18.55 -13.88 73.96
N PRO A 263 18.83 -14.42 75.16
CA PRO A 263 19.30 -15.80 75.32
C PRO A 263 18.36 -16.83 74.69
N ASN A 264 17.05 -16.52 74.63
CA ASN A 264 16.06 -17.38 73.97
C ASN A 264 16.18 -17.29 72.44
N ALA A 265 16.63 -16.18 71.84
CA ALA A 265 16.83 -16.11 70.39
C ALA A 265 18.04 -16.94 69.89
N LEU A 266 18.87 -17.48 70.80
CA LEU A 266 20.05 -18.28 70.45
C LEU A 266 19.66 -19.75 70.24
N LEU A 267 19.93 -20.25 69.04
CA LEU A 267 19.79 -21.67 68.71
C LEU A 267 20.91 -22.51 69.33
N SER A 268 20.60 -23.75 69.69
CA SER A 268 21.63 -24.71 70.09
C SER A 268 22.55 -25.05 68.90
N PRO A 269 23.78 -25.55 69.12
CA PRO A 269 24.66 -25.94 68.02
C PRO A 269 24.06 -26.98 67.07
N GLN A 270 23.19 -27.86 67.57
CA GLN A 270 22.49 -28.86 66.76
C GLN A 270 21.40 -28.21 65.90
N ASP A 271 20.60 -27.31 66.49
CA ASP A 271 19.54 -26.60 65.79
C ASP A 271 20.10 -25.64 64.73
N THR A 272 21.21 -24.97 65.03
CA THR A 272 21.95 -24.14 64.08
C THR A 272 22.39 -24.93 62.85
N ARG A 273 22.90 -26.16 63.03
CA ARG A 273 23.26 -27.03 61.90
C ARG A 273 22.04 -27.42 61.08
N ALA A 274 20.94 -27.80 61.72
CA ALA A 274 19.70 -28.16 61.03
C ALA A 274 19.14 -27.00 60.20
N VAL A 275 19.19 -25.76 60.73
CA VAL A 275 18.81 -24.56 59.97
C VAL A 275 19.72 -24.36 58.76
N VAL A 276 21.05 -24.42 58.96
CA VAL A 276 22.04 -24.22 57.89
C VAL A 276 21.89 -25.26 56.78
N ASP A 277 21.72 -26.53 57.13
CA ASP A 277 21.55 -27.61 56.15
C ASP A 277 20.28 -27.42 55.32
N ALA A 278 19.17 -27.04 55.96
CA ALA A 278 17.93 -26.77 55.26
C ALA A 278 18.02 -25.52 54.36
N LEU A 279 18.71 -24.46 54.78
CA LEU A 279 18.97 -23.28 53.95
C LEU A 279 19.83 -23.62 52.72
N ASN A 280 20.87 -24.45 52.90
CA ASN A 280 21.72 -24.92 51.81
C ASN A 280 20.99 -25.84 50.83
N ALA A 281 19.95 -26.54 51.30
CA ALA A 281 19.13 -27.43 50.48
C ALA A 281 18.02 -26.71 49.69
N LEU A 282 17.85 -25.38 49.85
CA LEU A 282 16.85 -24.62 49.12
C LEU A 282 17.10 -24.66 47.59
N ASP A 283 16.08 -25.11 46.85
CA ASP A 283 16.10 -25.03 45.40
C ASP A 283 16.02 -23.57 44.93
N LYS A 284 17.01 -23.17 44.11
CA LYS A 284 17.14 -21.79 43.62
C LYS A 284 15.96 -21.36 42.76
N ALA A 285 15.43 -22.25 41.92
CA ALA A 285 14.31 -21.91 41.03
C ALA A 285 13.02 -21.66 41.83
N THR A 286 12.73 -22.53 42.79
CA THR A 286 11.59 -22.42 43.70
C THR A 286 11.70 -21.17 44.57
N TYR A 287 12.89 -20.90 45.12
CA TYR A 287 13.16 -19.69 45.88
C TYR A 287 12.86 -18.43 45.05
N MET A 288 13.42 -18.33 43.84
CA MET A 288 13.20 -17.16 42.98
C MET A 288 11.74 -17.00 42.54
N ASP A 289 11.02 -18.09 42.34
CA ASP A 289 9.58 -18.05 42.05
C ASP A 289 8.79 -17.48 43.24
N SER A 290 9.07 -17.93 44.46
CA SER A 290 8.49 -17.38 45.70
C SER A 290 8.85 -15.91 45.89
N VAL A 291 10.11 -15.51 45.66
CA VAL A 291 10.54 -14.10 45.71
C VAL A 291 9.72 -13.25 44.75
N ASN A 292 9.56 -13.68 43.50
CA ASN A 292 8.83 -12.91 42.50
C ASN A 292 7.33 -12.82 42.82
N LYS A 293 6.71 -13.89 43.35
CA LYS A 293 5.31 -13.88 43.78
C LYS A 293 5.10 -12.92 44.96
N LEU A 294 5.94 -13.01 45.99
CA LEU A 294 5.89 -12.11 47.15
C LEU A 294 6.13 -10.65 46.76
N ALA A 295 7.15 -10.38 45.95
CA ALA A 295 7.48 -9.03 45.51
C ALA A 295 6.33 -8.40 44.69
N LYS A 296 5.71 -9.17 43.78
CA LYS A 296 4.50 -8.75 43.07
C LYS A 296 3.34 -8.46 44.04
N GLY A 297 3.16 -9.30 45.06
CA GLY A 297 2.14 -9.10 46.10
C GLY A 297 2.37 -7.83 46.94
N PHE A 298 3.63 -7.42 47.10
CA PHE A 298 4.02 -6.16 47.75
C PHE A 298 4.11 -4.96 46.78
N GLY A 299 3.63 -5.09 45.54
CA GLY A 299 3.56 -3.98 44.58
C GLY A 299 4.86 -3.67 43.83
N VAL A 300 5.87 -4.56 43.89
CA VAL A 300 7.12 -4.38 43.14
C VAL A 300 6.90 -4.68 41.65
N THR A 301 7.18 -3.68 40.80
CA THR A 301 7.03 -3.77 39.34
C THR A 301 8.34 -4.22 38.67
N GLY A 302 8.67 -5.51 38.75
CA GLY A 302 9.86 -6.06 38.09
C GLY A 302 10.24 -7.46 38.59
N LYS A 303 11.17 -8.13 37.89
CA LYS A 303 11.79 -9.37 38.39
C LYS A 303 12.99 -9.03 39.25
N ILE A 304 13.09 -9.65 40.42
CA ILE A 304 14.29 -9.56 41.25
C ILE A 304 15.28 -10.59 40.70
N VAL A 305 16.49 -10.17 40.33
CA VAL A 305 17.48 -11.04 39.65
C VAL A 305 18.59 -11.51 40.59
N GLN A 306 18.89 -10.73 41.64
CA GLN A 306 20.07 -10.93 42.52
C GLN A 306 19.73 -11.45 43.93
N ALA A 307 18.55 -12.04 44.13
CA ALA A 307 18.08 -12.47 45.45
C ALA A 307 18.86 -13.65 46.08
N HIS A 308 19.57 -14.46 45.29
CA HIS A 308 20.19 -15.72 45.76
C HIS A 308 21.25 -15.54 46.85
N SER A 309 21.97 -14.41 46.86
CA SER A 309 22.99 -14.06 47.87
C SER A 309 22.41 -13.98 49.28
N VAL A 310 21.11 -13.73 49.42
CA VAL A 310 20.43 -13.64 50.72
C VAL A 310 20.43 -14.98 51.45
N ILE A 311 20.35 -16.11 50.73
CA ILE A 311 20.43 -17.45 51.34
C ILE A 311 21.80 -17.63 52.00
N GLU A 312 22.87 -17.39 51.26
CA GLU A 312 24.25 -17.51 51.75
C GLU A 312 24.51 -16.61 52.96
N LYS A 313 24.03 -15.36 52.90
CA LYS A 313 24.20 -14.39 53.98
C LYS A 313 23.35 -14.73 55.22
N THR A 314 22.21 -15.38 55.03
CA THR A 314 21.40 -15.93 56.12
C THR A 314 22.11 -17.11 56.78
N VAL A 315 22.76 -17.98 56.00
CA VAL A 315 23.60 -19.08 56.51
C VAL A 315 24.75 -18.53 57.37
N ILE A 316 25.43 -17.47 56.94
CA ILE A 316 26.48 -16.79 57.74
C ILE A 316 25.90 -16.26 59.06
N GLY A 317 24.71 -15.67 59.03
CA GLY A 317 24.03 -15.18 60.24
C GLY A 317 23.79 -16.26 61.28
N PHE A 318 23.25 -17.41 60.86
CA PHE A 318 22.98 -18.53 61.77
C PHE A 318 24.28 -19.25 62.22
N ARG A 319 25.21 -19.52 61.30
CA ARG A 319 26.43 -20.29 61.60
C ARG A 319 27.43 -19.50 62.43
N ASP A 320 27.67 -18.26 62.05
CA ASP A 320 28.78 -17.45 62.56
C ASP A 320 28.29 -16.34 63.54
N GLY A 321 26.97 -16.21 63.71
CA GLY A 321 26.36 -15.12 64.48
C GLY A 321 26.51 -13.74 63.83
N ASN A 322 27.03 -13.68 62.60
CA ASN A 322 27.37 -12.45 61.89
C ASN A 322 26.26 -12.06 60.90
N TRP A 323 25.33 -11.22 61.35
CA TRP A 323 24.17 -10.79 60.56
C TRP A 323 24.43 -9.55 59.69
N LYS A 324 25.60 -8.92 59.83
CA LYS A 324 25.96 -7.71 59.09
C LYS A 324 25.87 -7.89 57.57
N PRO A 325 26.40 -8.98 56.98
CA PRO A 325 26.32 -9.18 55.53
C PRO A 325 24.87 -9.25 55.02
N LEU A 326 23.97 -9.89 55.78
CA LEU A 326 22.56 -10.03 55.42
C LEU A 326 21.86 -8.68 55.40
N ILE A 327 21.97 -7.90 56.48
CA ILE A 327 21.29 -6.60 56.59
C ILE A 327 21.76 -5.63 55.49
N LEU A 328 23.07 -5.63 55.15
CA LEU A 328 23.60 -4.83 54.04
C LEU A 328 23.06 -5.26 52.66
N GLU A 329 22.86 -6.56 52.45
CA GLU A 329 22.27 -7.05 51.20
C GLU A 329 20.82 -6.64 51.06
N LEU A 330 20.04 -6.77 52.13
CA LEU A 330 18.64 -6.36 52.16
C LEU A 330 18.52 -4.84 51.99
N GLU A 331 19.45 -4.07 52.57
CA GLU A 331 19.53 -2.63 52.32
C GLU A 331 19.78 -2.31 50.85
N SER A 332 20.74 -2.99 50.24
CA SER A 332 21.09 -2.82 48.82
C SER A 332 19.91 -3.18 47.90
N ILE A 333 19.21 -4.29 48.17
CA ILE A 333 18.01 -4.70 47.42
C ILE A 333 16.89 -3.67 47.58
N ALA A 334 16.68 -3.17 48.79
CA ALA A 334 15.64 -2.17 49.04
C ALA A 334 15.96 -0.82 48.38
N LEU A 335 17.23 -0.41 48.33
CA LEU A 335 17.66 0.80 47.63
C LEU A 335 17.54 0.65 46.10
N GLY A 336 17.80 -0.53 45.56
CA GLY A 336 17.77 -0.79 44.11
C GLY A 336 16.38 -1.06 43.55
N VAL A 337 15.52 -1.78 44.29
CA VAL A 337 14.23 -2.28 43.80
C VAL A 337 13.04 -1.85 44.68
N GLY A 338 13.28 -1.54 45.95
CA GLY A 338 12.27 -1.10 46.91
C GLY A 338 12.13 -2.02 48.13
N ALA A 339 11.57 -1.49 49.22
CA ALA A 339 11.43 -2.22 50.50
C ALA A 339 10.71 -3.57 50.36
N GLY A 340 9.66 -3.63 49.52
CA GLY A 340 8.93 -4.87 49.25
C GLY A 340 9.78 -5.97 48.61
N ALA A 341 10.81 -5.61 47.83
CA ALA A 341 11.73 -6.58 47.24
C ALA A 341 12.66 -7.19 48.30
N ALA A 342 13.18 -6.38 49.22
CA ALA A 342 14.01 -6.87 50.32
C ALA A 342 13.22 -7.82 51.25
N VAL A 343 11.99 -7.43 51.59
CA VAL A 343 11.10 -8.27 52.40
C VAL A 343 10.73 -9.57 51.69
N ALA A 344 10.34 -9.51 50.41
CA ALA A 344 10.05 -10.70 49.61
C ALA A 344 11.24 -11.66 49.53
N THR A 345 12.45 -11.10 49.36
CA THR A 345 13.69 -11.86 49.27
C THR A 345 14.01 -12.61 50.55
N LEU A 346 13.86 -11.95 51.71
CA LEU A 346 14.10 -12.57 53.01
C LEU A 346 12.99 -13.57 53.38
N LEU A 347 11.71 -13.25 53.16
CA LEU A 347 10.60 -14.15 53.49
C LEU A 347 10.63 -15.44 52.66
N ALA A 348 11.02 -15.37 51.40
CA ALA A 348 11.12 -16.55 50.54
C ALA A 348 12.16 -17.58 51.02
N VAL A 349 13.12 -17.18 51.87
CA VAL A 349 14.09 -18.10 52.50
C VAL A 349 13.37 -19.08 53.43
N PHE A 350 12.29 -18.64 54.06
CA PHE A 350 11.58 -19.37 55.11
C PHE A 350 10.30 -20.01 54.56
N SER A 351 10.47 -20.95 53.63
CA SER A 351 9.34 -21.65 53.00
C SER A 351 8.44 -22.37 54.03
N PRO A 352 7.15 -22.62 53.72
CA PRO A 352 6.23 -23.29 54.65
C PRO A 352 6.69 -24.69 55.13
N GLY A 353 7.51 -25.39 54.34
CA GLY A 353 8.09 -26.68 54.72
C GLY A 353 9.22 -26.57 55.76
N PHE A 354 9.99 -25.48 55.72
CA PHE A 354 11.02 -25.15 56.70
C PHE A 354 10.42 -24.66 58.03
N ALA A 355 9.36 -23.84 57.93
CA ALA A 355 8.68 -23.20 59.04
C ALA A 355 7.86 -24.16 59.95
N ALA A 356 7.57 -25.39 59.50
CA ALA A 356 6.73 -26.34 60.24
C ALA A 356 7.45 -27.09 61.38
N SER A 357 8.77 -26.95 61.51
CA SER A 357 9.56 -27.57 62.59
C SER A 357 9.75 -26.61 63.77
N ALA A 358 9.92 -27.13 65.00
CA ALA A 358 10.20 -26.30 66.18
C ALA A 358 11.45 -25.40 65.99
N ILE A 359 12.45 -25.91 65.26
CA ILE A 359 13.67 -25.21 64.85
C ILE A 359 13.35 -24.08 63.84
N GLY A 360 12.43 -24.34 62.91
CA GLY A 360 11.92 -23.37 61.95
C GLY A 360 11.15 -22.20 62.59
N ILE A 361 10.54 -22.41 63.76
CA ILE A 361 9.79 -21.36 64.46
C ILE A 361 10.71 -20.20 64.90
N VAL A 362 11.84 -20.52 65.52
CA VAL A 362 12.83 -19.53 65.97
C VAL A 362 13.47 -18.82 64.78
N ALA A 363 13.83 -19.57 63.74
CA ALA A 363 14.43 -19.02 62.54
C ALA A 363 13.50 -18.02 61.82
N VAL A 364 12.19 -18.31 61.77
CA VAL A 364 11.17 -17.37 61.26
C VAL A 364 11.02 -16.15 62.18
N GLY A 365 11.10 -16.32 63.50
CA GLY A 365 11.11 -15.22 64.46
C GLY A 365 12.28 -14.25 64.21
N VAL A 366 13.49 -14.78 63.98
CA VAL A 366 14.69 -13.99 63.63
C VAL A 366 14.54 -13.30 62.27
N ALA A 367 13.91 -13.95 61.29
CA ALA A 367 13.60 -13.34 60.00
C ALA A 367 12.65 -12.13 60.15
N ILE A 368 11.58 -12.28 60.93
CA ILE A 368 10.61 -11.21 61.20
C ILE A 368 11.27 -10.09 62.01
N ALA A 369 12.14 -10.42 62.96
CA ALA A 369 12.98 -9.44 63.67
C ALA A 369 13.86 -8.63 62.71
N THR A 370 14.47 -9.30 61.74
CA THR A 370 15.29 -8.64 60.70
C THR A 370 14.43 -7.70 59.87
N ILE A 371 13.25 -8.13 59.41
CA ILE A 371 12.30 -7.29 58.66
C ILE A 371 11.82 -6.10 59.50
N ALA A 372 11.46 -6.33 60.76
CA ALA A 372 11.05 -5.27 61.67
C ALA A 372 12.17 -4.26 61.88
N SER A 373 13.41 -4.72 62.05
CA SER A 373 14.55 -3.83 62.20
C SER A 373 14.75 -2.90 60.99
N LEU A 374 14.51 -3.42 59.78
CA LEU A 374 14.62 -2.70 58.51
C LEU A 374 13.45 -1.76 58.25
N LEU A 375 12.25 -2.05 58.74
CA LEU A 375 11.05 -1.25 58.47
C LEU A 375 10.67 -0.35 59.64
N ASN A 376 10.54 -0.90 60.84
CA ASN A 376 10.01 -0.22 62.02
C ASN A 376 10.38 -0.90 63.35
N ALA A 377 11.06 -0.17 64.25
CA ALA A 377 11.46 -0.68 65.57
C ALA A 377 10.30 -0.97 66.53
N ASN A 378 9.09 -0.45 66.28
CA ASN A 378 7.99 -0.45 67.25
C ASN A 378 7.44 -1.85 67.62
N ASN A 379 7.87 -2.91 66.92
CA ASN A 379 7.40 -4.28 67.12
C ASN A 379 8.43 -5.21 67.77
N VAL A 380 9.63 -4.71 68.09
CA VAL A 380 10.74 -5.51 68.64
C VAL A 380 10.37 -6.20 69.96
N GLU A 381 9.68 -5.51 70.85
CA GLU A 381 9.25 -6.07 72.15
C GLU A 381 8.27 -7.23 71.97
N LYS A 382 7.33 -7.11 71.02
CA LYS A 382 6.36 -8.17 70.69
C LYS A 382 7.06 -9.40 70.09
N ILE A 383 8.10 -9.17 69.29
CA ILE A 383 8.91 -10.25 68.70
C ILE A 383 9.74 -10.96 69.78
N ASN A 384 10.35 -10.20 70.71
CA ASN A 384 11.10 -10.75 71.84
C ASN A 384 10.21 -11.59 72.78
N ALA A 385 8.98 -11.11 73.05
CA ALA A 385 7.99 -11.86 73.81
C ALA A 385 7.57 -13.15 73.09
N PHE A 386 7.30 -13.09 71.78
CA PHE A 386 6.97 -14.26 70.96
C PHE A 386 8.07 -15.33 71.00
N ILE A 387 9.33 -14.94 70.76
CA ILE A 387 10.48 -15.87 70.75
C ILE A 387 10.60 -16.57 72.11
N SER A 388 10.47 -15.82 73.21
CA SER A 388 10.60 -16.36 74.56
C SER A 388 9.50 -17.37 74.90
N ASP A 389 8.24 -17.10 74.53
CA ASP A 389 7.07 -17.92 74.84
C ASP A 389 7.02 -19.25 74.04
N HIS A 390 7.40 -19.21 72.76
CA HIS A 390 7.34 -20.41 71.90
C HIS A 390 8.51 -21.38 72.13
N LEU A 391 9.65 -20.89 72.64
CA LEU A 391 10.77 -21.75 73.04
C LEU A 391 10.50 -22.49 74.35
N GLU A 392 9.88 -21.84 75.34
CA GLU A 392 9.46 -22.50 76.57
C GLU A 392 8.45 -23.63 76.31
N THR A 393 7.62 -23.48 75.28
CA THR A 393 6.62 -24.48 74.88
C THR A 393 7.24 -25.62 74.07
N ALA A 394 8.10 -25.32 73.09
CA ALA A 394 8.80 -26.34 72.29
C ALA A 394 9.77 -27.20 73.12
N LEU A 395 10.39 -26.63 74.16
CA LEU A 395 11.25 -27.36 75.11
C LEU A 395 10.46 -28.21 76.11
N LYS A 396 9.17 -27.93 76.34
CA LYS A 396 8.29 -28.75 77.19
C LYS A 396 7.77 -29.99 76.47
N ASP A 397 7.49 -29.90 75.16
CA ASP A 397 6.96 -31.03 74.37
C ASP A 397 8.04 -32.04 73.91
N GLN A 398 9.33 -31.75 74.14
CA GLN A 398 10.46 -32.66 73.85
C GLN A 398 11.05 -33.34 75.11
N ARG A 399 10.44 -33.17 76.28
CA ARG A 399 10.71 -33.95 77.49
C ARG A 399 9.54 -34.87 77.78
#